data_AF-A0A940PRF6-F1
#
_entry.id   AF-A0A940PRF6-F1
#
_cell.length_a   1.000
_cell.length_b   1.000
_cell.length_c   1.000
_cell.angle_alpha   90.00
_cell.angle_beta   90.00
_cell.angle_gamma   90.00
#
_symmetry.space_group_name_H-M   'P 1'
#
loop_
_entity.id
_entity.type
_entity.pdbx_description
1 polymer ?
#
loop_
_entity_poly.entity_id
_entity_poly.type
_entity_poly.pdbx_seq_one_letter_code
_entity_poly.pdbx_strand_id
1 'polypeptide(L)'
;MKRFFTFAIAIVSAFSLQAEGFNPLPTGNYKAQLQELRSRCHLTKDAPEADYFFFGMGRRQKMIYQHGRLTTLDGKTVVADLGEMEKDTIMPDRYEVVITKRNGEKIRIWEDERGVYIDGKRIAGTSQRVRLPLFAGKRYDRVLRVLLHEVLFNIQPDGSPLPNAELYSRPFYRDAAYAMMVLKITGNESVMKPWVVGLSNIYDHARSDDYEESDNIGQALYIISPWKGKTKAFRQKLLNEAERLKKVGPNGKNYISGLVDGMVCPVYSTAWLIKGMEANGIDTKLWALPDTADKYTDLCWMTPERRTVMKEETYKDTYEWQTRRKNIRMYPYLNAARAHYYNDFSLTVMSTADYPLTWEQVWKDDGGHECRTHLWQAAELFLLIHK
;
A
#
# COMPACT_ATOMS: atom_id res chain seq x y z
N MET A 1 -83.83 -6.66 -2.62
CA MET A 1 -82.55 -5.98 -2.89
C MET A 1 -81.47 -6.56 -1.99
N LYS A 2 -80.41 -7.10 -2.60
CA LYS A 2 -79.35 -7.90 -1.99
C LYS A 2 -78.48 -7.06 -1.03
N ARG A 3 -78.31 -7.49 0.22
CA ARG A 3 -77.25 -7.01 1.12
C ARG A 3 -76.03 -7.93 0.92
N PHE A 4 -74.97 -7.39 0.33
CA PHE A 4 -73.68 -8.08 0.23
C PHE A 4 -72.88 -7.85 1.51
N PHE A 5 -72.38 -8.96 2.06
CA PHE A 5 -71.28 -9.00 3.02
C PHE A 5 -70.00 -8.52 2.32
N THR A 6 -69.22 -7.67 2.98
CA THR A 6 -67.83 -7.41 2.57
C THR A 6 -66.93 -7.65 3.77
N PHE A 7 -66.23 -8.78 3.72
CA PHE A 7 -65.12 -9.10 4.61
C PHE A 7 -63.93 -8.19 4.24
N ALA A 8 -63.41 -7.43 5.20
CA ALA A 8 -62.16 -6.72 5.06
C ALA A 8 -60.99 -7.71 5.23
N ILE A 9 -60.28 -7.99 4.13
CA ILE A 9 -59.01 -8.72 4.16
C ILE A 9 -57.91 -7.68 4.42
N ALA A 10 -57.25 -7.77 5.57
CA ALA A 10 -56.03 -7.02 5.84
C ALA A 10 -54.88 -7.64 5.02
N ILE A 11 -54.46 -6.93 3.97
CA ILE A 11 -53.23 -7.25 3.25
C ILE A 11 -52.08 -6.62 4.03
N VAL A 12 -51.27 -7.46 4.67
CA VAL A 12 -49.96 -7.08 5.20
C VAL A 12 -49.06 -6.77 4.01
N SER A 13 -48.85 -5.48 3.76
CA SER A 13 -47.89 -5.00 2.75
C SER A 13 -46.48 -5.40 3.16
N ALA A 14 -45.85 -6.22 2.32
CA ALA A 14 -44.44 -6.57 2.41
C ALA A 14 -43.59 -5.29 2.37
N PHE A 15 -42.84 -5.04 3.44
CA PHE A 15 -41.77 -4.05 3.45
C PHE A 15 -40.68 -4.52 2.50
N SER A 16 -40.55 -3.86 1.35
CA SER A 16 -39.35 -3.93 0.53
C SER A 16 -38.20 -3.28 1.30
N LEU A 17 -37.27 -4.09 1.80
CA LEU A 17 -35.93 -3.62 2.17
C LEU A 17 -35.24 -3.13 0.89
N GLN A 18 -35.37 -1.84 0.60
CA GLN A 18 -34.48 -1.18 -0.34
C GLN A 18 -33.07 -1.23 0.24
N ALA A 19 -32.20 -1.99 -0.42
CA ALA A 19 -30.77 -2.00 -0.20
C ALA A 19 -30.19 -0.64 -0.62
N GLU A 20 -30.30 0.37 0.24
CA GLU A 20 -29.54 1.61 0.11
C GLU A 20 -28.05 1.30 0.29
N GLY A 21 -27.25 1.50 -0.77
CA GLY A 21 -25.79 1.43 -0.67
C GLY A 21 -25.04 0.89 -1.89
N PHE A 22 -25.71 0.55 -2.99
CA PHE A 22 -25.02 0.07 -4.18
C PHE A 22 -24.62 1.25 -5.08
N ASN A 23 -23.35 1.66 -5.05
CA ASN A 23 -22.77 2.33 -6.21
C ASN A 23 -22.41 1.24 -7.22
N PRO A 24 -23.14 1.10 -8.35
CA PRO A 24 -22.78 0.12 -9.35
C PRO A 24 -21.39 0.46 -9.89
N LEU A 25 -20.51 -0.53 -9.81
CA LEU A 25 -19.16 -0.45 -10.33
C LEU A 25 -19.20 -0.30 -11.87
N PRO A 26 -18.36 0.56 -12.49
CA PRO A 26 -18.19 0.62 -13.94
C PRO A 26 -18.04 -0.77 -14.60
N THR A 27 -18.50 -0.91 -15.84
CA THR A 27 -18.71 -2.18 -16.57
C THR A 27 -17.44 -2.95 -17.00
N GLY A 28 -16.33 -2.86 -16.26
CA GLY A 28 -15.08 -3.58 -16.52
C GLY A 28 -14.86 -4.82 -15.63
N ASN A 29 -14.34 -5.90 -16.21
CA ASN A 29 -13.97 -7.12 -15.49
C ASN A 29 -12.56 -6.98 -14.87
N TYR A 30 -12.46 -7.06 -13.54
CA TYR A 30 -11.20 -7.03 -12.79
C TYR A 30 -10.16 -8.02 -13.34
N LYS A 31 -10.56 -9.26 -13.60
CA LYS A 31 -9.65 -10.30 -14.10
C LYS A 31 -9.07 -9.96 -15.47
N ALA A 32 -9.86 -9.32 -16.34
CA ALA A 32 -9.38 -8.89 -17.66
C ALA A 32 -8.33 -7.77 -17.55
N GLN A 33 -8.56 -6.77 -16.70
CA GLN A 33 -7.56 -5.72 -16.43
C GLN A 33 -6.28 -6.31 -15.87
N LEU A 34 -6.40 -7.27 -14.96
CA LEU A 34 -5.25 -7.90 -14.33
C LEU A 34 -4.45 -8.77 -15.32
N GLN A 35 -5.12 -9.51 -16.20
CA GLN A 35 -4.47 -10.27 -17.28
C GLN A 35 -3.72 -9.36 -18.25
N GLU A 36 -4.34 -8.25 -18.66
CA GLU A 36 -3.70 -7.27 -19.53
C GLU A 36 -2.47 -6.63 -18.87
N LEU A 37 -2.54 -6.35 -17.56
CA LEU A 37 -1.40 -5.82 -16.83
C LEU A 37 -0.27 -6.86 -16.71
N ARG A 38 -0.61 -8.12 -16.42
CA ARG A 38 0.35 -9.24 -16.39
C ARG A 38 1.02 -9.48 -17.74
N SER A 39 0.31 -9.31 -18.86
CA SER A 39 0.91 -9.47 -20.20
C SER A 39 1.94 -8.39 -20.55
N ARG A 40 2.04 -7.32 -19.75
CA ARG A 40 3.06 -6.29 -19.89
C ARG A 40 4.31 -6.56 -19.06
N CYS A 41 4.30 -7.56 -18.18
CA CYS A 41 5.46 -7.97 -17.37
C CYS A 41 6.28 -9.04 -18.10
N HIS A 42 7.60 -8.99 -17.99
CA HIS A 42 8.44 -10.10 -18.45
C HIS A 42 8.45 -11.29 -17.48
N LEU A 43 8.13 -11.03 -16.21
CA LEU A 43 8.15 -12.05 -15.16
C LEU A 43 6.86 -12.06 -14.36
N THR A 44 6.32 -13.27 -14.17
CA THR A 44 5.27 -13.55 -13.20
C THR A 44 5.81 -14.47 -12.11
N LYS A 45 5.19 -14.38 -10.94
CA LYS A 45 5.40 -15.33 -9.85
C LYS A 45 4.15 -16.18 -9.71
N ASP A 46 4.33 -17.50 -9.82
CA ASP A 46 3.25 -18.44 -9.57
C ASP A 46 2.82 -18.37 -8.11
N ALA A 47 1.52 -18.24 -7.89
CA ALA A 47 0.87 -18.20 -6.59
C ALA A 47 -0.50 -18.86 -6.70
N PRO A 48 -0.95 -19.60 -5.66
CA PRO A 48 -2.26 -20.22 -5.64
C PRO A 48 -3.39 -19.17 -5.60
N GLU A 49 -4.60 -19.58 -5.98
CA GLU A 49 -5.78 -18.76 -5.74
C GLU A 49 -5.97 -18.56 -4.23
N ALA A 50 -6.28 -17.33 -3.81
CA ALA A 50 -6.48 -17.05 -2.40
C ALA A 50 -7.79 -17.65 -1.90
N ASP A 51 -7.69 -18.38 -0.79
CA ASP A 51 -8.81 -18.88 0.03
C ASP A 51 -9.12 -17.94 1.22
N TYR A 52 -8.54 -16.74 1.21
CA TYR A 52 -8.62 -15.75 2.28
C TYR A 52 -8.76 -14.32 1.75
N PHE A 53 -9.32 -13.43 2.57
CA PHE A 53 -9.42 -12.00 2.27
C PHE A 53 -9.13 -11.14 3.50
N PHE A 54 -8.41 -10.02 3.32
CA PHE A 54 -8.11 -9.11 4.42
C PHE A 54 -9.13 -8.00 4.54
N PHE A 55 -9.57 -7.74 5.77
CA PHE A 55 -10.48 -6.65 6.11
C PHE A 55 -9.84 -5.71 7.13
N GLY A 56 -10.30 -4.46 7.13
CA GLY A 56 -9.86 -3.43 8.06
C GLY A 56 -8.88 -2.45 7.43
N MET A 57 -9.26 -1.83 6.31
CA MET A 57 -8.52 -0.75 5.67
C MET A 57 -8.35 0.46 6.59
N GLY A 58 -7.15 1.05 6.57
CA GLY A 58 -6.78 2.20 7.38
C GLY A 58 -6.76 1.86 8.86
N ARG A 59 -7.18 2.79 9.72
CA ARG A 59 -7.09 2.64 11.19
C ARG A 59 -8.12 1.71 11.82
N ARG A 60 -8.63 0.74 11.08
CA ARG A 60 -9.62 -0.24 11.53
C ARG A 60 -8.94 -1.45 12.15
N GLN A 61 -9.69 -2.18 12.98
CA GLN A 61 -9.28 -3.51 13.43
C GLN A 61 -8.94 -4.40 12.23
N LYS A 62 -7.74 -4.98 12.25
CA LYS A 62 -7.26 -5.89 11.20
C LYS A 62 -7.86 -7.27 11.39
N MET A 63 -8.40 -7.81 10.31
CA MET A 63 -9.07 -9.10 10.28
C MET A 63 -8.72 -9.87 9.01
N ILE A 64 -8.79 -11.19 9.11
CA ILE A 64 -8.66 -12.11 8.00
C ILE A 64 -9.91 -12.99 7.95
N TYR A 65 -10.54 -13.02 6.79
CA TYR A 65 -11.51 -14.06 6.45
C TYR A 65 -10.76 -15.25 5.88
N GLN A 66 -11.06 -16.46 6.33
CA GLN A 66 -10.58 -17.71 5.73
C GLN A 66 -11.54 -18.86 6.09
N HIS A 67 -11.95 -19.65 5.10
CA HIS A 67 -12.76 -20.87 5.29
C HIS A 67 -13.98 -20.70 6.21
N GLY A 68 -14.84 -19.70 5.95
CA GLY A 68 -16.05 -19.48 6.74
C GLY A 68 -15.82 -18.82 8.10
N ARG A 69 -14.59 -18.44 8.43
CA ARG A 69 -14.25 -17.75 9.69
C ARG A 69 -13.67 -16.37 9.42
N LEU A 70 -14.08 -15.41 10.23
CA LEU A 70 -13.47 -14.10 10.31
C LEU A 70 -12.79 -13.96 11.67
N THR A 71 -11.47 -13.77 11.67
CA THR A 71 -10.67 -13.62 12.89
C THR A 71 -9.93 -12.30 12.88
N THR A 72 -9.49 -11.83 14.05
CA THR A 72 -8.47 -10.77 14.12
C THR A 72 -7.18 -11.25 13.48
N LEU A 73 -6.39 -10.34 12.90
CA LEU A 73 -5.16 -10.71 12.18
C LEU A 73 -4.15 -11.45 13.05
N ASP A 74 -4.13 -11.18 14.35
CA ASP A 74 -3.28 -11.89 15.33
C ASP A 74 -3.81 -13.30 15.70
N GLY A 75 -4.94 -13.72 15.12
CA GLY A 75 -5.59 -15.01 15.35
C GLY A 75 -6.24 -15.16 16.73
N LYS A 76 -6.18 -14.16 17.61
CA LYS A 76 -6.60 -14.30 19.01
C LYS A 76 -8.11 -14.24 19.21
N THR A 77 -8.83 -13.55 18.33
CA THR A 77 -10.28 -13.33 18.47
C THR A 77 -11.00 -13.83 17.22
N VAL A 78 -11.99 -14.71 17.42
CA VAL A 78 -12.98 -15.05 16.38
C VAL A 78 -14.04 -13.97 16.38
N VAL A 79 -14.10 -13.20 15.29
CA VAL A 79 -15.08 -12.12 15.09
C VAL A 79 -16.42 -12.71 14.64
N ALA A 80 -16.37 -13.72 13.76
CA ALA A 80 -17.52 -14.51 13.36
C ALA A 80 -17.09 -15.92 12.93
N ASP A 81 -17.88 -16.91 13.32
CA ASP A 81 -17.84 -18.27 12.75
C ASP A 81 -19.14 -18.48 11.98
N LEU A 82 -19.03 -18.62 10.65
CA LEU A 82 -20.18 -18.71 9.75
C LEU A 82 -20.65 -20.16 9.51
N GLY A 83 -19.99 -21.13 10.14
CA GLY A 83 -20.34 -22.55 10.08
C GLY A 83 -19.96 -23.21 8.74
N GLU A 84 -20.61 -24.35 8.44
CA GLU A 84 -20.34 -25.13 7.24
C GLU A 84 -20.73 -24.39 5.96
N MET A 85 -19.74 -24.10 5.12
CA MET A 85 -19.90 -23.52 3.80
C MET A 85 -19.83 -24.59 2.70
N GLU A 86 -20.53 -24.35 1.60
CA GLU A 86 -20.36 -25.08 0.35
C GLU A 86 -19.29 -24.42 -0.52
N LYS A 87 -19.34 -23.08 -0.61
CA LYS A 87 -18.45 -22.29 -1.45
C LYS A 87 -18.35 -20.86 -0.92
N ASP A 88 -17.20 -20.23 -1.10
CA ASP A 88 -17.06 -18.78 -1.02
C ASP A 88 -16.61 -18.18 -2.36
N THR A 89 -16.75 -16.87 -2.48
CA THR A 89 -16.31 -16.11 -3.65
C THR A 89 -15.76 -14.78 -3.19
N ILE A 90 -14.47 -14.60 -3.43
CA ILE A 90 -13.72 -13.39 -3.07
C ILE A 90 -13.73 -12.45 -4.27
N MET A 91 -14.14 -11.20 -4.03
CA MET A 91 -14.18 -10.13 -5.03
C MET A 91 -13.32 -8.95 -4.55
N PRO A 92 -11.99 -9.00 -4.78
CA PRO A 92 -11.05 -8.04 -4.20
C PRO A 92 -11.33 -6.59 -4.60
N ASP A 93 -11.72 -6.36 -5.85
CA ASP A 93 -12.06 -5.02 -6.36
C ASP A 93 -13.32 -4.45 -5.72
N ARG A 94 -14.15 -5.30 -5.09
CA ARG A 94 -15.38 -4.94 -4.38
C ARG A 94 -15.22 -4.93 -2.86
N TYR A 95 -14.08 -5.36 -2.36
CA TYR A 95 -13.80 -5.53 -0.93
C TYR A 95 -14.84 -6.44 -0.26
N GLU A 96 -15.14 -7.57 -0.91
CA GLU A 96 -16.28 -8.41 -0.56
C GLU A 96 -15.96 -9.90 -0.65
N VAL A 97 -16.55 -10.66 0.29
CA VAL A 97 -16.62 -12.12 0.29
C VAL A 97 -18.08 -12.53 0.40
N VAL A 98 -18.53 -13.40 -0.51
CA VAL A 98 -19.85 -14.02 -0.47
C VAL A 98 -19.69 -15.50 -0.14
N ILE A 99 -20.24 -15.93 0.99
CA ILE A 99 -20.27 -17.33 1.43
C ILE A 99 -21.64 -17.91 1.07
N THR A 100 -21.66 -19.07 0.41
CA THR A 100 -22.85 -19.88 0.15
C THR A 100 -22.80 -21.10 1.06
N LYS A 101 -23.80 -21.27 1.92
CA LYS A 101 -23.97 -22.44 2.79
C LYS A 101 -24.62 -23.60 2.02
N ARG A 102 -24.50 -24.81 2.56
CA ARG A 102 -25.10 -26.05 1.99
C ARG A 102 -26.62 -26.00 1.84
N ASN A 103 -27.30 -25.14 2.61
CA ASN A 103 -28.75 -24.92 2.53
C ASN A 103 -29.13 -23.85 1.47
N GLY A 104 -28.17 -23.31 0.71
CA GLY A 104 -28.36 -22.26 -0.29
C GLY A 104 -28.39 -20.82 0.28
N GLU A 105 -28.34 -20.65 1.61
CA GLU A 105 -28.23 -19.35 2.26
C GLU A 105 -26.92 -18.65 1.87
N LYS A 106 -26.99 -17.33 1.65
CA LYS A 106 -25.82 -16.50 1.32
C LYS A 106 -25.54 -15.51 2.43
N ILE A 107 -24.29 -15.51 2.91
CA ILE A 107 -23.76 -14.53 3.86
C ILE A 107 -22.78 -13.64 3.12
N ARG A 108 -22.83 -12.33 3.39
CA ARG A 108 -21.94 -11.34 2.78
C ARG A 108 -21.09 -10.65 3.84
N ILE A 109 -19.77 -10.73 3.68
CA ILE A 109 -18.82 -9.87 4.38
C ILE A 109 -18.32 -8.83 3.39
N TRP A 110 -18.39 -7.54 3.74
CA TRP A 110 -17.93 -6.48 2.86
C TRP A 110 -17.37 -5.29 3.63
N GLU A 111 -16.54 -4.49 2.97
CA GLU A 111 -15.94 -3.29 3.54
C GLU A 111 -16.13 -2.07 2.64
N ASP A 112 -16.48 -0.93 3.25
CA ASP A 112 -16.64 0.35 2.55
C ASP A 112 -15.95 1.51 3.27
N GLU A 113 -16.27 2.75 2.89
CA GLU A 113 -15.71 3.96 3.51
C GLU A 113 -16.06 4.13 5.00
N ARG A 114 -17.03 3.38 5.54
CA ARG A 114 -17.59 3.54 6.90
C ARG A 114 -17.32 2.37 7.84
N GLY A 115 -17.02 1.18 7.32
CA GLY A 115 -16.54 0.05 8.11
C GLY A 115 -16.60 -1.30 7.41
N VAL A 116 -16.46 -2.36 8.20
CA VAL A 116 -16.62 -3.75 7.77
C VAL A 116 -17.95 -4.26 8.28
N TYR A 117 -18.66 -5.02 7.46
CA TYR A 117 -20.03 -5.46 7.70
C TYR A 117 -20.18 -6.96 7.44
N ILE A 118 -21.02 -7.60 8.25
CA ILE A 118 -21.54 -8.96 8.00
C ILE A 118 -23.05 -8.83 7.95
N ASP A 119 -23.66 -9.18 6.81
CA ASP A 119 -25.11 -9.09 6.56
C ASP A 119 -25.74 -7.77 7.02
N GLY A 120 -25.06 -6.65 6.72
CA GLY A 120 -25.51 -5.29 7.05
C GLY A 120 -25.19 -4.83 8.47
N LYS A 121 -24.74 -5.72 9.36
CA LYS A 121 -24.28 -5.35 10.70
C LYS A 121 -22.80 -4.96 10.69
N ARG A 122 -22.50 -3.73 11.10
CA ARG A 122 -21.10 -3.25 11.21
C ARG A 122 -20.37 -3.94 12.35
N ILE A 123 -19.13 -4.35 12.09
CA ILE A 123 -18.23 -4.96 13.08
C ILE A 123 -17.64 -3.88 14.00
N ALA A 124 -17.53 -4.16 15.29
CA ALA A 124 -16.89 -3.27 16.26
C ALA A 124 -15.42 -2.97 15.90
N GLY A 125 -14.92 -1.77 16.21
CA GLY A 125 -13.54 -1.39 15.89
C GLY A 125 -13.29 -1.04 14.41
N THR A 126 -14.32 -1.01 13.56
CA THR A 126 -14.18 -0.73 12.12
C THR A 126 -14.77 0.61 11.68
N SER A 127 -15.22 1.46 12.60
CA SER A 127 -15.94 2.71 12.29
C SER A 127 -15.09 3.85 11.74
N GLN A 128 -13.75 3.72 11.72
CA GLN A 128 -12.87 4.74 11.16
C GLN A 128 -13.12 4.89 9.66
N ARG A 129 -13.25 6.13 9.19
CA ARG A 129 -13.50 6.39 7.78
C ARG A 129 -12.23 6.31 6.95
N VAL A 130 -12.37 5.80 5.74
CA VAL A 130 -11.39 5.86 4.64
C VAL A 130 -12.11 6.36 3.39
N ARG A 131 -11.37 6.83 2.38
CA ARG A 131 -11.89 7.13 1.05
C ARG A 131 -11.53 6.01 0.08
N LEU A 132 -12.52 5.54 -0.67
CA LEU A 132 -12.40 4.42 -1.61
C LEU A 132 -12.86 4.86 -3.01
N PRO A 133 -12.06 5.70 -3.69
CA PRO A 133 -12.42 6.20 -5.02
C PRO A 133 -12.65 5.05 -6.02
N LEU A 134 -13.59 5.25 -6.94
CA LEU A 134 -13.86 4.30 -8.02
C LEU A 134 -12.80 4.35 -9.13
N PHE A 135 -11.91 5.35 -9.13
CA PHE A 135 -10.92 5.63 -10.17
C PHE A 135 -11.52 5.73 -11.59
N ALA A 136 -12.74 6.28 -11.70
CA ALA A 136 -13.44 6.41 -12.97
C ALA A 136 -12.56 7.11 -14.03
N GLY A 137 -12.49 6.52 -15.23
CA GLY A 137 -11.67 7.01 -16.35
C GLY A 137 -10.22 6.52 -16.37
N LYS A 138 -9.76 5.79 -15.34
CA LYS A 138 -8.44 5.12 -15.36
C LYS A 138 -8.53 3.76 -16.06
N ARG A 139 -7.50 3.41 -16.84
CA ARG A 139 -7.42 2.14 -17.60
C ARG A 139 -7.51 0.90 -16.70
N TYR A 140 -6.92 0.99 -15.50
CA TYR A 140 -6.84 -0.11 -14.54
C TYR A 140 -7.57 0.25 -13.23
N ASP A 141 -8.77 0.84 -13.32
CA ASP A 141 -9.54 1.33 -12.19
C ASP A 141 -9.81 0.26 -11.10
N ARG A 142 -10.09 -0.99 -11.48
CA ARG A 142 -10.32 -2.12 -10.57
C ARG A 142 -9.03 -2.57 -9.89
N VAL A 143 -7.92 -2.61 -10.63
CA VAL A 143 -6.61 -2.97 -10.07
C VAL A 143 -6.12 -1.90 -9.09
N LEU A 144 -6.34 -0.62 -9.41
CA LEU A 144 -6.04 0.51 -8.50
C LEU A 144 -6.80 0.39 -7.17
N ARG A 145 -8.04 -0.10 -7.19
CA ARG A 145 -8.81 -0.38 -5.96
C ARG A 145 -8.17 -1.44 -5.08
N VAL A 146 -7.68 -2.53 -5.68
CA VAL A 146 -7.01 -3.62 -4.93
C VAL A 146 -5.68 -3.14 -4.37
N LEU A 147 -4.87 -2.43 -5.17
CA LEU A 147 -3.61 -1.86 -4.69
C LEU A 147 -3.81 -0.82 -3.57
N LEU A 148 -4.84 0.03 -3.67
CA LEU A 148 -5.20 0.94 -2.58
C LEU A 148 -5.60 0.18 -1.31
N HIS A 149 -6.35 -0.91 -1.45
CA HIS A 149 -6.71 -1.77 -0.32
C HIS A 149 -5.47 -2.34 0.36
N GLU A 150 -4.50 -2.86 -0.39
CA GLU A 150 -3.25 -3.40 0.18
C GLU A 150 -2.43 -2.31 0.89
N VAL A 151 -2.39 -1.08 0.37
CA VAL A 151 -1.77 0.06 1.05
C VAL A 151 -2.50 0.39 2.36
N LEU A 152 -3.83 0.50 2.33
CA LEU A 152 -4.63 0.86 3.50
C LEU A 152 -4.64 -0.25 4.56
N PHE A 153 -4.65 -1.53 4.16
CA PHE A 153 -4.65 -2.66 5.08
C PHE A 153 -3.38 -2.68 5.94
N ASN A 154 -2.24 -2.31 5.36
CA ASN A 154 -0.97 -2.27 6.07
C ASN A 154 -0.80 -1.11 7.08
N ILE A 155 -1.74 -0.15 7.12
CA ILE A 155 -1.74 0.95 8.12
C ILE A 155 -2.46 0.52 9.39
N GLN A 156 -1.77 0.50 10.53
CA GLN A 156 -2.31 0.00 11.81
C GLN A 156 -3.35 0.94 12.46
N PRO A 157 -4.09 0.49 13.49
CA PRO A 157 -5.09 1.31 14.19
C PRO A 157 -4.58 2.65 14.75
N ASP A 158 -3.30 2.72 15.11
CA ASP A 158 -2.62 3.95 15.56
C ASP A 158 -2.22 4.88 14.40
N GLY A 159 -2.36 4.42 13.15
CA GLY A 159 -1.99 5.14 11.93
C GLY A 159 -0.58 4.84 11.42
N SER A 160 0.16 3.94 12.05
CA SER A 160 1.51 3.56 11.61
C SER A 160 1.46 2.64 10.37
N PRO A 161 2.18 2.97 9.27
CA PRO A 161 2.23 2.14 8.07
C PRO A 161 3.33 1.06 8.19
N LEU A 162 2.95 -0.21 8.29
CA LEU A 162 3.92 -1.30 8.30
C LEU A 162 4.26 -1.74 6.88
N PRO A 163 5.50 -2.21 6.61
CA PRO A 163 5.81 -2.85 5.33
C PRO A 163 4.86 -4.02 5.04
N ASN A 164 4.61 -4.84 6.07
CA ASN A 164 3.61 -5.90 6.07
C ASN A 164 3.01 -6.05 7.48
N ALA A 165 1.68 -6.02 7.59
CA ALA A 165 0.95 -6.06 8.86
C ALA A 165 1.01 -7.41 9.60
N GLU A 166 1.37 -8.50 8.93
CA GLU A 166 1.49 -9.83 9.52
C GLU A 166 2.87 -10.09 10.13
N LEU A 167 3.91 -9.44 9.61
CA LEU A 167 5.29 -9.74 9.96
C LEU A 167 5.98 -8.64 10.78
N TYR A 168 5.77 -7.38 10.42
CA TYR A 168 6.53 -6.28 11.00
C TYR A 168 5.83 -5.73 12.23
N SER A 169 6.62 -5.28 13.21
CA SER A 169 6.13 -4.58 14.41
C SER A 169 6.47 -3.10 14.43
N ARG A 170 7.29 -2.63 13.47
CA ARG A 170 7.75 -1.24 13.36
C ARG A 170 7.56 -0.72 11.93
N PRO A 171 7.10 0.53 11.77
CA PRO A 171 6.99 1.16 10.45
C PRO A 171 8.38 1.57 9.94
N PHE A 172 8.59 1.47 8.63
CA PHE A 172 9.78 1.99 7.97
C PHE A 172 9.42 3.33 7.32
N TYR A 173 10.25 4.36 7.46
CA TYR A 173 10.00 5.66 6.86
C TYR A 173 9.98 5.59 5.33
N ARG A 174 10.75 4.67 4.73
CA ARG A 174 10.70 4.39 3.31
C ARG A 174 9.30 3.98 2.85
N ASP A 175 8.76 2.91 3.42
CA ASP A 175 7.39 2.44 3.15
C ASP A 175 6.36 3.52 3.47
N ALA A 176 6.47 4.15 4.64
CA ALA A 176 5.56 5.22 5.07
C ALA A 176 5.51 6.40 4.08
N ALA A 177 6.64 6.77 3.47
CA ALA A 177 6.70 7.84 2.49
C ALA A 177 5.95 7.45 1.20
N TYR A 178 6.11 6.20 0.73
CA TYR A 178 5.34 5.70 -0.41
C TYR A 178 3.85 5.59 -0.12
N ALA A 179 3.47 5.10 1.07
CA ALA A 179 2.08 5.14 1.54
C ALA A 179 1.52 6.56 1.43
N MET A 180 2.24 7.55 1.99
CA MET A 180 1.82 8.95 1.98
C MET A 180 1.61 9.50 0.56
N MET A 181 2.39 9.06 -0.43
CA MET A 181 2.16 9.45 -1.84
C MET A 181 0.80 8.97 -2.33
N VAL A 182 0.45 7.71 -2.10
CA VAL A 182 -0.86 7.14 -2.47
C VAL A 182 -2.00 7.78 -1.69
N LEU A 183 -1.81 8.02 -0.38
CA LEU A 183 -2.84 8.63 0.45
C LEU A 183 -3.14 10.07 0.03
N LYS A 184 -2.14 10.85 -0.39
CA LYS A 184 -2.34 12.19 -0.97
C LYS A 184 -3.18 12.16 -2.25
N ILE A 185 -2.92 11.20 -3.13
CA ILE A 185 -3.67 11.03 -4.38
C ILE A 185 -5.14 10.67 -4.09
N THR A 186 -5.37 9.85 -3.07
CA THR A 186 -6.70 9.29 -2.77
C THR A 186 -7.49 10.09 -1.71
N GLY A 187 -6.89 11.12 -1.12
CA GLY A 187 -7.49 11.93 -0.05
C GLY A 187 -7.60 11.19 1.29
N ASN A 188 -6.68 10.27 1.56
CA ASN A 188 -6.62 9.43 2.76
C ASN A 188 -5.53 9.84 3.75
N GLU A 189 -4.88 10.99 3.62
CA GLU A 189 -3.73 11.39 4.45
C GLU A 189 -4.08 11.33 5.95
N SER A 190 -5.31 11.71 6.32
CA SER A 190 -5.76 11.69 7.72
C SER A 190 -5.64 10.33 8.40
N VAL A 191 -5.57 9.23 7.65
CA VAL A 191 -5.40 7.87 8.18
C VAL A 191 -4.05 7.73 8.89
N MET A 192 -2.99 8.37 8.43
CA MET A 192 -1.67 8.31 9.08
C MET A 192 -1.45 9.38 10.14
N LYS A 193 -2.37 10.36 10.26
CA LYS A 193 -2.18 11.56 11.07
C LYS A 193 -1.74 11.28 12.52
N PRO A 194 -2.38 10.39 13.30
CA PRO A 194 -2.03 10.23 14.72
C PRO A 194 -0.58 9.75 14.91
N TRP A 195 -0.13 8.81 14.09
CA TRP A 195 1.26 8.38 14.07
C TRP A 195 2.20 9.52 13.65
N VAL A 196 1.92 10.21 12.54
CA VAL A 196 2.80 11.27 12.01
C VAL A 196 2.99 12.43 12.98
N VAL A 197 1.94 12.85 13.68
CA VAL A 197 2.07 13.95 14.68
C VAL A 197 2.81 13.52 15.94
N GLY A 198 2.93 12.22 16.19
CA GLY A 198 3.68 11.65 17.31
C GLY A 198 5.17 11.40 17.01
N LEU A 199 5.62 11.55 15.76
CA LEU A 199 7.01 11.30 15.39
C LEU A 199 7.97 12.28 16.08
N SER A 200 9.01 11.72 16.69
CA SER A 200 10.06 12.47 17.40
C SER A 200 11.48 12.07 17.01
N ASN A 201 11.65 10.89 16.40
CA ASN A 201 12.92 10.26 16.11
C ASN A 201 13.27 10.46 14.63
N ILE A 202 14.51 10.89 14.37
CA ILE A 202 14.99 11.18 13.02
C ILE A 202 15.09 9.90 12.19
N TYR A 203 15.48 8.80 12.84
CA TYR A 203 15.69 7.49 12.25
C TYR A 203 14.59 6.52 12.70
N ASP A 204 14.15 5.65 11.81
CA ASP A 204 13.13 4.63 12.10
C ASP A 204 13.71 3.39 12.79
N HIS A 205 15.03 3.22 12.73
CA HIS A 205 15.76 2.07 13.26
C HIS A 205 15.20 0.73 12.76
N ALA A 206 14.83 0.69 11.48
CA ALA A 206 14.28 -0.48 10.80
C ALA A 206 15.19 -1.72 10.90
N ARG A 207 16.50 -1.53 10.88
CA ARG A 207 17.51 -2.60 10.91
C ARG A 207 17.98 -2.93 12.32
N SER A 208 18.40 -1.93 13.07
CA SER A 208 18.76 -2.03 14.48
C SER A 208 18.74 -0.64 15.13
N ASP A 209 18.69 -0.62 16.46
CA ASP A 209 18.62 0.63 17.24
C ASP A 209 19.88 1.52 17.07
N ASP A 210 21.02 0.94 16.68
CA ASP A 210 22.28 1.66 16.42
C ASP A 210 22.47 2.07 14.94
N TYR A 211 21.47 1.80 14.09
CA TYR A 211 21.57 2.02 12.65
C TYR A 211 20.80 3.26 12.22
N GLU A 212 21.52 4.29 11.82
CA GLU A 212 21.00 5.58 11.37
C GLU A 212 21.06 5.68 9.83
N GLU A 213 19.94 5.42 9.15
CA GLU A 213 19.89 5.45 7.69
C GLU A 213 19.65 6.87 7.16
N SER A 214 20.56 7.35 6.31
CA SER A 214 20.58 8.75 5.87
C SER A 214 19.39 9.16 4.99
N ASP A 215 18.70 8.22 4.37
CA ASP A 215 17.48 8.44 3.58
C ASP A 215 16.24 8.74 4.44
N ASN A 216 16.23 8.30 5.71
CA ASN A 216 15.16 8.55 6.67
C ASN A 216 14.85 10.05 6.82
N ILE A 217 15.86 10.92 6.73
CA ILE A 217 15.68 12.38 6.91
C ILE A 217 14.70 12.93 5.86
N GLY A 218 14.94 12.60 4.60
CA GLY A 218 14.12 13.03 3.48
C GLY A 218 12.74 12.39 3.47
N GLN A 219 12.66 11.09 3.78
CA GLN A 219 11.42 10.35 3.91
C GLN A 219 10.54 10.93 5.04
N ALA A 220 11.10 11.14 6.22
CA ALA A 220 10.42 11.75 7.35
C ALA A 220 9.93 13.17 7.02
N LEU A 221 10.76 14.00 6.38
CA LEU A 221 10.33 15.33 5.89
C LEU A 221 9.13 15.21 4.96
N TYR A 222 9.14 14.26 4.02
CA TYR A 222 8.02 14.03 3.11
C TYR A 222 6.75 13.60 3.86
N ILE A 223 6.86 12.65 4.80
CA ILE A 223 5.75 12.12 5.60
C ILE A 223 5.06 13.21 6.40
N ILE A 224 5.82 14.11 7.04
CA ILE A 224 5.25 15.17 7.89
C ILE A 224 4.67 16.35 7.11
N SER A 225 4.92 16.41 5.80
CA SER A 225 4.54 17.56 4.95
C SER A 225 3.04 17.93 4.95
N PRO A 226 2.07 17.02 5.17
CA PRO A 226 0.65 17.42 5.28
C PRO A 226 0.31 18.14 6.59
N TRP A 227 1.13 18.01 7.64
CA TRP A 227 0.84 18.55 8.98
C TRP A 227 1.97 19.45 9.51
N LYS A 228 2.61 20.23 8.63
CA LYS A 228 3.76 21.11 8.93
C LYS A 228 3.64 21.91 10.24
N GLY A 229 2.44 22.43 10.54
CA GLY A 229 2.18 23.20 11.75
C GLY A 229 2.27 22.36 13.04
N LYS A 230 1.83 21.11 13.00
CA LYS A 230 1.85 20.18 14.15
C LYS A 230 3.19 19.50 14.34
N THR A 231 4.03 19.47 13.31
CA THR A 231 5.32 18.77 13.30
C THR A 231 6.52 19.73 13.27
N LYS A 232 6.32 21.02 13.58
CA LYS A 232 7.37 22.06 13.47
C LYS A 232 8.67 21.71 14.19
N ALA A 233 8.58 21.21 15.43
CA ALA A 233 9.76 20.85 16.21
C ALA A 233 10.52 19.67 15.59
N PHE A 234 9.80 18.62 15.17
CA PHE A 234 10.40 17.47 14.52
C PHE A 234 10.99 17.83 13.15
N ARG A 235 10.29 18.65 12.36
CA ARG A 235 10.84 19.21 11.11
C ARG A 235 12.17 19.91 11.32
N GLN A 236 12.30 20.72 12.37
CA GLN A 236 13.56 21.41 12.66
C GLN A 236 14.68 20.44 13.00
N LYS A 237 14.40 19.37 13.76
CA LYS A 237 15.38 18.31 14.04
C LYS A 237 15.89 17.66 12.75
N LEU A 238 14.99 17.32 11.84
CA LEU A 238 15.34 16.73 10.53
C LEU A 238 16.21 17.67 9.70
N LEU A 239 15.90 18.97 9.67
CA LEU A 239 16.69 19.96 8.92
C LEU A 239 18.08 20.19 9.54
N ASN A 240 18.18 20.20 10.87
CA ASN A 240 19.47 20.27 11.55
C ASN A 240 20.33 19.04 11.24
N GLU A 241 19.70 17.86 11.13
CA GLU A 241 20.41 16.64 10.78
C GLU A 241 20.85 16.62 9.31
N ALA A 242 20.00 17.09 8.40
CA ALA A 242 20.38 17.28 7.01
C ALA A 242 21.61 18.20 6.88
N GLU A 243 21.67 19.26 7.70
CA GLU A 243 22.82 20.16 7.76
C GLU A 243 24.07 19.48 8.34
N ARG A 244 23.93 18.63 9.36
CA ARG A 244 25.03 17.83 9.94
C ARG A 244 25.64 16.87 8.91
N LEU A 245 24.82 16.22 8.09
CA LEU A 245 25.25 15.27 7.06
C LEU A 245 25.64 15.93 5.73
N LYS A 246 25.50 17.25 5.63
CA LYS A 246 25.73 17.99 4.40
C LYS A 246 27.18 17.90 3.96
N LYS A 247 27.36 17.64 2.66
CA LYS A 247 28.62 17.72 1.93
C LYS A 247 28.46 18.69 0.78
N VAL A 248 29.57 19.30 0.35
CA VAL A 248 29.63 20.17 -0.83
C VAL A 248 30.28 19.39 -1.96
N GLY A 249 29.58 19.26 -3.09
CA GLY A 249 30.07 18.60 -4.29
C GLY A 249 31.01 19.50 -5.11
N PRO A 250 31.70 18.95 -6.12
CA PRO A 250 32.63 19.71 -6.98
C PRO A 250 32.00 20.88 -7.73
N ASN A 251 30.68 20.83 -7.97
CA ASN A 251 29.90 21.88 -8.61
C ASN A 251 29.39 22.96 -7.63
N GLY A 252 29.86 22.94 -6.37
CA GLY A 252 29.43 23.87 -5.32
C GLY A 252 28.01 23.61 -4.79
N LYS A 253 27.36 22.51 -5.19
CA LYS A 253 26.03 22.12 -4.70
C LYS A 253 26.13 21.17 -3.51
N ASN A 254 25.13 21.24 -2.64
CA ASN A 254 25.02 20.43 -1.44
C ASN A 254 24.38 19.07 -1.74
N TYR A 255 24.80 18.06 -1.01
CA TYR A 255 24.19 16.72 -0.96
C TYR A 255 24.36 16.14 0.44
N ILE A 256 23.64 15.08 0.77
CA ILE A 256 23.89 14.28 1.99
C ILE A 256 24.44 12.91 1.63
N SER A 257 25.20 12.33 2.54
CA SER A 257 25.82 11.03 2.35
C SER A 257 25.90 10.31 3.68
N GLY A 258 25.43 9.08 3.69
CA GLY A 258 25.47 8.18 4.83
C GLY A 258 25.07 6.79 4.41
N LEU A 259 24.88 5.91 5.39
CA LEU A 259 24.51 4.52 5.13
C LEU A 259 23.03 4.40 4.76
N VAL A 260 22.75 3.45 3.87
CA VAL A 260 21.43 2.87 3.56
C VAL A 260 21.68 1.40 3.23
N ASP A 261 21.01 0.50 3.93
CA ASP A 261 21.13 -0.96 3.76
C ASP A 261 22.58 -1.48 3.73
N GLY A 262 23.43 -1.00 4.63
CA GLY A 262 24.83 -1.43 4.78
C GLY A 262 25.83 -0.66 3.92
N MET A 263 25.39 0.22 3.03
CA MET A 263 26.25 0.87 2.04
C MET A 263 26.05 2.37 1.98
N VAL A 264 27.09 3.10 1.56
CA VAL A 264 27.00 4.55 1.38
C VAL A 264 26.18 4.85 0.12
N CYS A 265 25.04 5.54 0.27
CA CYS A 265 24.10 5.82 -0.83
C CYS A 265 23.79 7.33 -0.94
N PRO A 266 24.72 8.14 -1.46
CA PRO A 266 24.57 9.59 -1.46
C PRO A 266 23.54 10.10 -2.48
N VAL A 267 23.26 9.36 -3.56
CA VAL A 267 22.22 9.72 -4.53
C VAL A 267 20.84 9.47 -3.92
N TYR A 268 20.63 8.26 -3.38
CA TYR A 268 19.34 7.87 -2.82
C TYR A 268 18.91 8.77 -1.66
N SER A 269 19.80 9.00 -0.70
CA SER A 269 19.52 9.86 0.45
C SER A 269 19.26 11.30 0.04
N THR A 270 20.03 11.83 -0.92
CA THR A 270 19.84 13.21 -1.41
C THR A 270 18.55 13.37 -2.21
N ALA A 271 18.16 12.38 -3.01
CA ALA A 271 16.90 12.41 -3.76
C ALA A 271 15.69 12.49 -2.81
N TRP A 272 15.68 11.66 -1.76
CA TRP A 272 14.67 11.74 -0.71
C TRP A 272 14.69 13.07 0.03
N LEU A 273 15.88 13.60 0.36
CA LEU A 273 16.00 14.88 1.04
C LEU A 273 15.38 16.03 0.23
N ILE A 274 15.73 16.12 -1.05
CA ILE A 274 15.18 17.12 -1.98
C ILE A 274 13.66 16.98 -2.02
N LYS A 275 13.14 15.76 -2.22
CA LYS A 275 11.69 15.50 -2.25
C LYS A 275 10.98 15.93 -0.97
N GLY A 276 11.57 15.63 0.18
CA GLY A 276 11.05 15.99 1.50
C GLY A 276 11.07 17.50 1.74
N MET A 277 12.16 18.18 1.37
CA MET A 277 12.29 19.63 1.47
C MET A 277 11.26 20.36 0.60
N GLU A 278 11.12 19.95 -0.67
CA GLU A 278 10.16 20.54 -1.61
C GLU A 278 8.72 20.34 -1.14
N ALA A 279 8.36 19.16 -0.63
CA ALA A 279 7.06 18.92 -0.03
C ALA A 279 6.78 19.84 1.19
N ASN A 280 7.84 20.29 1.86
CA ASN A 280 7.76 21.27 2.94
C ASN A 280 7.80 22.73 2.49
N GLY A 281 8.00 23.02 1.20
CA GLY A 281 8.11 24.37 0.65
C GLY A 281 9.47 25.01 0.93
N ILE A 282 10.52 24.20 1.07
CA ILE A 282 11.90 24.64 1.31
C ILE A 282 12.62 24.70 -0.05
N ASP A 283 13.39 25.77 -0.28
CA ASP A 283 14.15 25.95 -1.52
C ASP A 283 15.31 24.94 -1.60
N THR A 284 15.36 24.18 -2.70
CA THR A 284 16.35 23.14 -2.98
C THR A 284 17.34 23.52 -4.09
N LYS A 285 17.42 24.79 -4.50
CA LYS A 285 18.35 25.25 -5.57
C LYS A 285 19.83 25.02 -5.26
N LEU A 286 20.19 25.02 -3.97
CA LEU A 286 21.56 24.73 -3.54
C LEU A 286 21.84 23.22 -3.42
N TRP A 287 20.84 22.36 -3.61
CA TRP A 287 20.96 20.92 -3.50
C TRP A 287 20.97 20.26 -4.88
N ALA A 288 21.83 19.27 -5.09
CA ALA A 288 21.89 18.49 -6.32
C ALA A 288 22.25 17.04 -6.00
N LEU A 289 21.79 16.11 -6.84
CA LEU A 289 22.29 14.74 -6.79
C LEU A 289 23.78 14.75 -7.13
N PRO A 290 24.64 14.02 -6.40
CA PRO A 290 26.04 13.91 -6.73
C PRO A 290 26.24 13.17 -8.06
N ASP A 291 27.31 13.50 -8.78
CA ASP A 291 27.69 12.85 -10.05
C ASP A 291 28.40 11.51 -9.78
N THR A 292 27.69 10.61 -9.11
CA THR A 292 28.11 9.26 -8.74
C THR A 292 26.89 8.34 -8.84
N ALA A 293 27.07 7.05 -9.08
CA ALA A 293 25.99 6.07 -8.93
C ALA A 293 26.12 5.33 -7.59
N ASP A 294 24.99 4.98 -7.00
CA ASP A 294 24.87 4.07 -5.87
C ASP A 294 23.85 2.95 -6.16
N LYS A 295 23.74 2.00 -5.23
CA LYS A 295 22.90 0.79 -5.36
C LYS A 295 21.40 1.06 -5.57
N TYR A 296 20.93 2.27 -5.24
CA TYR A 296 19.52 2.65 -5.31
C TYR A 296 19.26 3.83 -6.24
N THR A 297 20.25 4.21 -7.05
CA THR A 297 20.13 5.29 -8.02
C THR A 297 18.98 5.04 -9.00
N ASP A 298 18.79 3.79 -9.42
CA ASP A 298 17.71 3.36 -10.32
C ASP A 298 16.34 3.18 -9.64
N LEU A 299 16.21 3.56 -8.37
CA LEU A 299 14.93 3.63 -7.66
C LEU A 299 14.45 5.08 -7.49
N CYS A 300 15.30 6.07 -7.81
CA CYS A 300 15.06 7.49 -7.53
C CYS A 300 14.16 8.17 -8.58
N TRP A 301 12.95 7.64 -8.81
CA TRP A 301 12.11 8.12 -9.89
C TRP A 301 11.45 9.49 -9.61
N MET A 302 11.39 9.89 -8.34
CA MET A 302 10.65 11.02 -7.80
C MET A 302 11.24 12.41 -8.08
N THR A 303 12.46 12.49 -8.62
CA THR A 303 13.18 13.72 -9.04
C THR A 303 13.70 13.57 -10.48
N PRO A 304 12.82 13.37 -11.49
CA PRO A 304 13.21 13.05 -12.86
C PRO A 304 14.09 14.13 -13.52
N GLU A 305 13.82 15.39 -13.22
CA GLU A 305 14.53 16.56 -13.76
C GLU A 305 15.96 16.72 -13.24
N ARG A 306 16.31 16.00 -12.16
CA ARG A 306 17.64 16.07 -11.51
C ARG A 306 18.48 14.82 -11.74
N ARG A 307 17.99 13.87 -12.53
CA ARG A 307 18.69 12.61 -12.79
C ARG A 307 19.98 12.92 -13.55
N THR A 308 21.10 12.55 -12.97
CA THR A 308 22.31 12.30 -13.74
C THR A 308 22.02 11.11 -14.66
N VAL A 309 22.33 11.23 -15.95
CA VAL A 309 22.12 10.14 -16.91
C VAL A 309 22.97 8.96 -16.46
N MET A 310 22.36 7.96 -15.81
CA MET A 310 23.00 6.66 -15.68
C MET A 310 23.29 6.17 -17.09
N LYS A 311 24.56 5.88 -17.38
CA LYS A 311 24.93 5.33 -18.69
C LYS A 311 24.10 4.08 -18.94
N GLU A 312 23.47 4.03 -20.10
CA GLU A 312 22.55 2.96 -20.55
C GLU A 312 23.18 1.56 -20.45
N GLU A 313 24.50 1.49 -20.44
CA GLU A 313 25.31 0.27 -20.28
C GLU A 313 25.24 -0.33 -18.86
N THR A 314 25.10 0.49 -17.81
CA THR A 314 24.97 0.01 -16.41
C THR A 314 23.60 -0.63 -16.15
N TYR A 315 22.61 -0.28 -16.97
CA TYR A 315 21.21 -0.73 -16.87
C TYR A 315 21.00 -2.19 -17.31
N LYS A 316 21.62 -2.61 -18.43
CA LYS A 316 21.49 -3.97 -18.95
C LYS A 316 22.16 -5.02 -18.06
N ASP A 317 23.33 -4.70 -17.50
CA ASP A 317 24.00 -5.59 -16.54
C ASP A 317 23.17 -5.76 -15.26
N THR A 318 22.55 -4.70 -14.75
CA THR A 318 21.71 -4.79 -13.54
C THR A 318 20.44 -5.62 -13.79
N TYR A 319 19.85 -5.52 -14.98
CA TYR A 319 18.69 -6.30 -15.41
C TYR A 319 19.01 -7.79 -15.65
N GLU A 320 20.10 -8.10 -16.36
CA GLU A 320 20.55 -9.49 -16.57
C GLU A 320 21.03 -10.15 -15.27
N TRP A 321 21.59 -9.37 -14.33
CA TRP A 321 22.07 -9.89 -13.05
C TRP A 321 20.93 -10.19 -12.06
N GLN A 322 19.81 -9.46 -12.14
CA GLN A 322 18.67 -9.63 -11.22
C GLN A 322 17.63 -10.65 -11.72
N THR A 323 17.39 -10.75 -13.04
CA THR A 323 16.51 -11.77 -13.63
C THR A 323 17.00 -13.21 -13.34
N ARG A 324 18.29 -13.39 -13.05
CA ARG A 324 18.93 -14.68 -12.72
C ARG A 324 18.91 -15.06 -11.23
N ARG A 325 18.41 -14.23 -10.31
CA ARG A 325 18.49 -14.48 -8.84
C ARG A 325 17.15 -14.52 -8.11
N LYS A 326 17.11 -15.31 -7.04
CA LYS A 326 16.02 -15.42 -6.05
C LYS A 326 15.50 -14.07 -5.51
N ASN A 327 16.33 -13.02 -5.54
CA ASN A 327 16.02 -11.69 -5.00
C ASN A 327 14.82 -11.01 -5.66
N ILE A 328 14.58 -11.21 -6.96
CA ILE A 328 13.44 -10.60 -7.66
C ILE A 328 12.09 -11.11 -7.12
N ARG A 329 12.08 -12.36 -6.64
CA ARG A 329 10.91 -12.97 -6.01
C ARG A 329 10.83 -12.61 -4.52
N MET A 330 11.93 -12.22 -3.89
CA MET A 330 11.96 -11.85 -2.47
C MET A 330 11.55 -10.41 -2.24
N TYR A 331 12.05 -9.49 -3.06
CA TYR A 331 11.89 -8.04 -2.88
C TYR A 331 11.30 -7.38 -4.13
N PRO A 332 10.09 -7.77 -4.56
CA PRO A 332 9.51 -7.32 -5.84
C PRO A 332 9.24 -5.81 -5.90
N TYR A 333 9.17 -5.11 -4.76
CA TYR A 333 9.07 -3.66 -4.68
C TYR A 333 10.25 -2.92 -5.31
N LEU A 334 11.46 -3.49 -5.27
CA LEU A 334 12.63 -2.89 -5.91
C LEU A 334 12.46 -2.84 -7.43
N ASN A 335 11.87 -3.88 -8.01
CA ASN A 335 11.56 -3.97 -9.43
C ASN A 335 10.43 -3.03 -9.84
N ALA A 336 9.40 -2.88 -9.01
CA ALA A 336 8.34 -1.90 -9.24
C ALA A 336 8.90 -0.45 -9.25
N ALA A 337 9.79 -0.12 -8.31
CA ALA A 337 10.47 1.17 -8.28
C ALA A 337 11.38 1.41 -9.51
N ARG A 338 12.09 0.37 -9.99
CA ARG A 338 12.85 0.43 -11.26
C ARG A 338 11.94 0.65 -12.46
N ALA A 339 10.85 -0.10 -12.55
CA ALA A 339 9.85 0.04 -13.61
C ALA A 339 9.34 1.49 -13.66
N HIS A 340 9.15 2.12 -12.49
CA HIS A 340 8.80 3.52 -12.39
C HIS A 340 9.93 4.45 -12.86
N TYR A 341 11.16 4.20 -12.42
CA TYR A 341 12.33 4.97 -12.83
C TYR A 341 12.51 4.98 -14.35
N TYR A 342 12.53 3.81 -14.98
CA TYR A 342 12.74 3.67 -16.44
C TYR A 342 11.46 3.88 -17.25
N ASN A 343 10.31 4.05 -16.59
CA ASN A 343 8.99 4.09 -17.23
C ASN A 343 8.73 2.85 -18.11
N ASP A 344 9.21 1.69 -17.64
CA ASP A 344 9.13 0.40 -18.32
C ASP A 344 8.45 -0.61 -17.40
N PHE A 345 7.17 -0.87 -17.66
CA PHE A 345 6.36 -1.78 -16.86
C PHE A 345 6.89 -3.23 -16.93
N SER A 346 7.63 -3.59 -17.97
CA SER A 346 8.15 -4.95 -18.17
C SER A 346 9.14 -5.38 -17.09
N LEU A 347 9.74 -4.42 -16.38
CA LEU A 347 10.66 -4.63 -15.27
C LEU A 347 9.96 -5.09 -13.98
N THR A 348 8.63 -5.00 -13.93
CA THR A 348 7.81 -5.39 -12.78
C THR A 348 7.66 -6.92 -12.70
N VAL A 349 7.44 -7.41 -11.48
CA VAL A 349 7.02 -8.80 -11.22
C VAL A 349 5.61 -8.78 -10.64
N MET A 350 4.70 -9.56 -11.22
CA MET A 350 3.33 -9.69 -10.73
C MET A 350 3.01 -11.13 -10.33
N SER A 351 2.20 -11.28 -9.29
CA SER A 351 1.64 -12.56 -8.88
C SER A 351 0.60 -13.07 -9.90
N THR A 352 0.55 -14.39 -10.11
CA THR A 352 -0.54 -15.03 -10.86
C THR A 352 -1.82 -15.13 -10.05
N ALA A 353 -1.77 -14.93 -8.73
CA ALA A 353 -2.95 -14.90 -7.87
C ALA A 353 -3.74 -13.60 -8.08
N ASP A 354 -5.07 -13.71 -8.11
CA ASP A 354 -5.96 -12.55 -8.24
C ASP A 354 -6.02 -11.69 -6.97
N TYR A 355 -5.47 -12.19 -5.86
CA TYR A 355 -5.29 -11.48 -4.60
C TYR A 355 -4.36 -12.27 -3.65
N PRO A 356 -3.58 -11.61 -2.79
CA PRO A 356 -3.10 -10.24 -2.94
C PRO A 356 -2.21 -10.12 -4.20
N LEU A 357 -2.07 -8.91 -4.70
CA LEU A 357 -1.24 -8.59 -5.85
C LEU A 357 0.24 -8.43 -5.48
N THR A 358 0.51 -8.11 -4.20
CA THR A 358 1.86 -7.84 -3.70
C THR A 358 2.27 -8.78 -2.58
N TRP A 359 3.59 -8.92 -2.39
CA TRP A 359 4.18 -9.81 -1.40
C TRP A 359 5.62 -9.40 -1.08
N GLU A 360 6.16 -10.02 -0.04
CA GLU A 360 7.60 -10.11 0.20
C GLU A 360 7.93 -11.54 0.62
N GLN A 361 9.13 -12.01 0.32
CA GLN A 361 9.61 -13.28 0.87
C GLN A 361 10.76 -13.00 1.84
N VAL A 362 10.53 -13.32 3.11
CA VAL A 362 11.50 -13.11 4.19
C VAL A 362 12.08 -14.45 4.60
N TRP A 363 13.41 -14.52 4.71
CA TRP A 363 14.07 -15.70 5.26
C TRP A 363 14.02 -15.67 6.79
N LYS A 364 13.46 -16.71 7.38
CA LYS A 364 13.64 -17.05 8.79
C LYS A 364 14.43 -18.36 8.90
N ASP A 365 14.86 -18.69 10.10
CA ASP A 365 15.68 -19.88 10.39
C ASP A 365 15.00 -21.21 9.99
N ASP A 366 13.67 -21.22 9.88
CA ASP A 366 12.83 -22.36 9.45
C ASP A 366 12.49 -22.34 7.95
N GLY A 367 13.00 -21.38 7.17
CA GLY A 367 12.81 -21.29 5.73
C GLY A 367 12.33 -19.91 5.24
N GLY A 368 12.12 -19.78 3.93
CA GLY A 368 11.57 -18.57 3.33
C GLY A 368 10.06 -18.48 3.55
N HIS A 369 9.61 -17.55 4.39
CA HIS A 369 8.20 -17.24 4.59
C HIS A 369 7.76 -16.18 3.60
N GLU A 370 6.66 -16.45 2.91
CA GLU A 370 6.00 -15.45 2.08
C GLU A 370 5.01 -14.65 2.93
N CYS A 371 5.21 -13.33 2.92
CA CYS A 371 4.34 -12.38 3.59
C CYS A 371 3.40 -11.78 2.56
N ARG A 372 2.11 -11.77 2.89
CA ARG A 372 1.03 -11.44 1.97
C ARG A 372 0.77 -9.94 2.03
N THR A 373 0.73 -9.30 0.86
CA THR A 373 0.80 -7.83 0.70
C THR A 373 2.17 -7.26 1.09
N HIS A 374 2.61 -6.22 0.41
CA HIS A 374 3.75 -5.40 0.83
C HIS A 374 3.48 -3.94 0.46
N LEU A 375 3.57 -3.06 1.44
CA LEU A 375 3.13 -1.67 1.31
C LEU A 375 3.90 -0.92 0.22
N TRP A 376 5.23 -1.00 0.20
CA TRP A 376 6.03 -0.33 -0.85
C TRP A 376 5.68 -0.86 -2.25
N GLN A 377 5.60 -2.18 -2.45
CA GLN A 377 5.23 -2.74 -3.75
C GLN A 377 3.84 -2.26 -4.18
N ALA A 378 2.85 -2.30 -3.29
CA ALA A 378 1.48 -1.88 -3.61
C ALA A 378 1.43 -0.40 -3.99
N ALA A 379 2.16 0.44 -3.25
CA ALA A 379 2.26 1.87 -3.53
C ALA A 379 2.97 2.16 -4.86
N GLU A 380 4.08 1.48 -5.18
CA GLU A 380 4.78 1.68 -6.46
C GLU A 380 3.93 1.28 -7.66
N LEU A 381 3.31 0.09 -7.60
CA LEU A 381 2.41 -0.36 -8.66
C LEU A 381 1.24 0.61 -8.83
N PHE A 382 0.68 1.09 -7.72
CA PHE A 382 -0.39 2.09 -7.74
C PHE A 382 0.08 3.35 -8.46
N LEU A 383 1.20 3.94 -8.04
CA LEU A 383 1.73 5.19 -8.59
C LEU A 383 2.11 5.05 -10.07
N LEU A 384 2.60 3.89 -10.47
CA LEU A 384 3.00 3.59 -11.85
C LEU A 384 1.79 3.52 -12.79
N ILE A 385 0.70 2.86 -12.38
CA ILE A 385 -0.50 2.67 -13.24
C ILE A 385 -1.57 3.75 -13.05
N HIS A 386 -1.48 4.56 -12.01
CA HIS A 386 -2.41 5.67 -11.75
C HIS A 386 -2.17 6.88 -12.67
N LYS A 387 -1.04 6.94 -13.40
CA LYS A 387 -0.66 8.10 -14.24
C LYS A 387 -1.80 8.60 -15.13
#